data_AF-A0A5N5PV34-F1
#
_entry.id   AF-A0A5N5PV34-F1
#
_cell.length_a   1.000
_cell.length_b   1.000
_cell.length_c   1.000
_cell.angle_alpha   90.00
_cell.angle_beta   90.00
_cell.angle_gamma   90.00
#
_symmetry.space_group_name_H-M   'P 1'
#
loop_
_entity.id
_entity.type
_entity.pdbx_description
1 polymer ?
#
loop_
_entity_poly.entity_id
_entity_poly.type
_entity_poly.pdbx_seq_one_letter_code
_entity_poly.pdbx_strand_id
1 'polypeptide(L)'
;MVFCGKPSRACGRCRSRRLKCDKGAPFCSACLRAGVDSCEYRDPLKLTFRDQNEKVKRKSQDQKARKQPAVLPNVLERCSSSPQPRPCQAMTLPTCQVARGYMYANYMVGGYLPCLVSLMERWPDSALQSAVTAVGLAALANMGQSRQVMAEAKQEYTSAICMIGNALNDSLECKRDDVLAAVVLLSMFEVMTCTDASSIRRWMGHVDGATRIVEVRGAEQLDSPVGLELFRHLRVGICLSGIYRQSPSSPMLAYLTEKAEHRSPAGGQTADNLATVILRLNGFCASLKEGDLAKPSYIISEALKLDTDLVTSLLDIPDASSYTTIKSAHPGDGVTRPICGNNYHIYSSISASSTWSNYRSARIFLREVIINALQGAEGEDAAQHNDALITESRSIGKQLVEEVCASVLWHIDPHLQLIQLPSDSTASDTSAGQSLPQTSANTTGTGRAITLMWPLLIAANSGFATVEQRAWITNCLDKIGHGMGIGQAKAMAQLLRDGRKTTAWLTTDDQPEEGCL
;
A
#
# COMPACT_ATOMS: atom_id res chain seq x y z
N MET A 1 -8.99 -10.39 37.21
CA MET A 1 -9.19 -8.92 37.13
C MET A 1 -10.58 -8.65 37.66
N VAL A 2 -10.74 -7.85 38.72
CA VAL A 2 -12.08 -7.48 39.22
C VAL A 2 -12.71 -6.53 38.20
N PHE A 3 -13.89 -6.86 37.70
CA PHE A 3 -14.60 -6.09 36.67
C PHE A 3 -14.96 -4.71 37.24
N CYS A 4 -14.30 -3.65 36.77
CA CYS A 4 -14.70 -2.28 37.07
C CYS A 4 -15.87 -1.92 36.14
N GLY A 5 -17.11 -1.98 36.63
CA GLY A 5 -18.29 -1.58 35.86
C GLY A 5 -18.25 -0.13 35.35
N LYS A 6 -19.21 0.23 34.49
CA LYS A 6 -19.35 1.57 33.90
C LYS A 6 -19.30 2.67 34.99
N PRO A 7 -18.44 3.69 34.88
CA PRO A 7 -18.36 4.77 35.87
C PRO A 7 -19.71 5.49 36.07
N SER A 8 -20.07 5.77 37.33
CA SER A 8 -21.33 6.44 37.67
C SER A 8 -21.40 7.86 37.11
N ARG A 9 -22.49 8.17 36.39
CA ARG A 9 -22.80 9.50 35.82
C ARG A 9 -23.35 10.51 36.84
N ALA A 10 -23.44 10.18 38.13
CA ALA A 10 -23.89 11.12 39.15
C ALA A 10 -22.93 12.33 39.29
N CYS A 11 -23.44 13.48 39.72
CA CYS A 11 -22.60 14.64 40.04
C CYS A 11 -21.62 14.32 41.18
N GLY A 12 -20.56 15.12 41.33
CA GLY A 12 -19.48 14.89 42.31
C GLY A 12 -19.98 14.68 43.74
N ARG A 13 -20.87 15.55 44.21
CA ARG A 13 -21.46 15.50 45.56
C ARG A 13 -22.34 14.28 45.78
N CYS A 14 -23.24 13.97 44.85
CA CYS A 14 -24.11 12.80 45.00
C CYS A 14 -23.31 11.50 44.92
N ARG A 15 -22.23 11.45 44.14
CA ARG A 15 -21.33 10.28 44.10
C ARG A 15 -20.58 10.09 45.41
N SER A 16 -20.01 11.16 45.99
CA SER A 16 -19.26 11.05 47.25
C SER A 16 -20.15 10.66 48.42
N ARG A 17 -21.39 11.18 48.45
CA ARG A 17 -22.38 10.87 49.50
C ARG A 17 -23.26 9.65 49.20
N ARG A 18 -23.05 8.97 48.06
CA ARG A 18 -23.86 7.83 47.58
C ARG A 18 -25.37 8.13 47.53
N LEU A 19 -25.73 9.35 47.17
CA LEU A 19 -27.12 9.80 47.01
C LEU A 19 -27.62 9.52 45.59
N LYS A 20 -28.95 9.35 45.44
CA LYS A 20 -29.59 9.25 44.12
C LYS A 20 -29.51 10.60 43.40
N CYS A 21 -28.89 10.61 42.23
CA CYS A 21 -28.74 11.79 41.38
C CYS A 21 -29.61 11.64 40.13
N ASP A 22 -30.48 12.63 39.90
CA ASP A 22 -31.36 12.76 38.74
C ASP A 22 -30.63 13.35 37.52
N LYS A 23 -29.39 13.82 37.68
CA LYS A 23 -28.51 14.34 36.62
C LYS A 23 -29.03 15.63 35.96
N GLY A 24 -29.86 16.41 36.66
CA GLY A 24 -30.30 17.72 36.21
C GLY A 24 -29.15 18.72 36.04
N ALA A 25 -29.22 19.55 35.00
CA ALA A 25 -28.28 20.65 34.74
C ALA A 25 -29.05 21.98 34.80
N PRO A 26 -28.48 23.05 35.41
CA PRO A 26 -27.13 23.16 35.99
C PRO A 26 -26.98 22.50 37.38
N PHE A 27 -28.08 22.18 38.08
CA PHE A 27 -28.07 21.49 39.37
C PHE A 27 -28.99 20.27 39.37
N CYS A 28 -28.56 19.20 40.05
CA CYS A 28 -29.42 18.05 40.34
C CYS A 28 -30.39 18.40 41.48
N SER A 29 -31.59 17.81 41.51
CA SER A 29 -32.63 18.16 42.51
C SER A 29 -32.16 17.98 43.96
N ALA A 30 -31.30 16.98 44.21
CA ALA A 30 -30.72 16.74 45.53
C ALA A 30 -29.66 17.76 45.94
N CYS A 31 -28.96 18.39 44.97
CA CYS A 31 -28.04 19.49 45.22
C CYS A 31 -28.80 20.80 45.41
N LEU A 32 -29.83 21.05 44.59
CA LEU A 32 -30.65 22.25 44.68
C LEU A 32 -31.32 22.40 46.05
N ARG A 33 -31.97 21.33 46.55
CA ARG A 33 -32.57 21.32 47.90
C ARG A 33 -31.56 21.47 49.02
N ALA A 34 -30.30 21.12 48.78
CA ALA A 34 -29.26 21.20 49.78
C ALA A 34 -28.55 22.56 49.78
N GLY A 35 -28.96 23.51 48.93
CA GLY A 35 -28.40 24.86 48.86
C GLY A 35 -26.90 24.87 48.60
N VAL A 36 -26.39 23.99 47.73
CA VAL A 36 -24.96 23.99 47.38
C VAL A 36 -24.66 24.89 46.21
N ASP A 37 -23.52 25.56 46.25
CA ASP A 37 -23.13 26.56 45.26
C ASP A 37 -22.64 25.96 43.93
N SER A 38 -22.35 24.66 43.88
CA SER A 38 -21.98 23.97 42.63
C SER A 38 -22.47 22.53 42.55
N CYS A 39 -22.79 22.09 41.32
CA CYS A 39 -23.17 20.73 40.99
C CYS A 39 -22.35 20.24 39.78
N GLU A 40 -21.08 19.90 40.04
CA GLU A 40 -20.15 19.51 38.98
C GLU A 40 -20.36 18.06 38.52
N TYR A 41 -20.48 17.89 37.21
CA TYR A 41 -20.46 16.60 36.53
C TYR A 41 -19.09 16.35 35.93
N ARG A 42 -18.61 15.09 35.99
CA ARG A 42 -17.36 14.72 35.32
C ARG A 42 -17.62 14.52 33.83
N ASP A 43 -16.66 14.95 33.02
CA ASP A 43 -16.61 14.64 31.60
C ASP A 43 -16.50 13.12 31.39
N PRO A 44 -17.46 12.49 30.69
CA PRO A 44 -17.41 11.08 30.34
C PRO A 44 -16.17 10.67 29.54
N LEU A 45 -15.61 11.56 28.71
CA LEU A 45 -14.47 11.24 27.84
C LEU A 45 -13.18 11.02 28.63
N LYS A 46 -13.00 11.74 29.75
CA LYS A 46 -11.86 11.57 30.67
C LYS A 46 -11.92 10.27 31.49
N LEU A 47 -13.05 9.57 31.51
CA LEU A 47 -13.22 8.33 32.28
C LEU A 47 -12.96 7.06 31.46
N THR A 48 -12.90 7.16 30.13
CA THR A 48 -12.70 6.03 29.21
C THR A 48 -11.22 5.74 28.95
N PHE A 49 -10.34 6.73 29.12
CA PHE A 49 -8.89 6.56 28.97
C PHE A 49 -8.22 6.33 30.33
N ARG A 50 -7.73 5.11 30.56
CA ARG A 50 -6.84 4.80 31.69
C ARG A 50 -5.44 4.55 31.15
N ASP A 51 -4.50 5.42 31.49
CA ASP A 51 -3.08 5.17 31.24
C ASP A 51 -2.63 3.93 32.06
N GLN A 52 -2.24 2.87 31.36
CA GLN A 52 -1.71 1.62 31.94
C GLN A 52 -0.19 1.50 31.76
N ASN A 53 0.49 2.50 31.22
CA ASN A 53 1.89 2.44 30.83
C ASN A 53 2.79 2.02 32.00
N GLU A 54 2.58 2.60 33.19
CA GLU A 54 3.37 2.25 34.39
C GLU A 54 3.09 0.83 34.90
N LYS A 55 1.85 0.36 34.77
CA LYS A 55 1.47 -1.00 35.18
C LYS A 55 2.06 -2.06 34.25
N VAL A 56 2.16 -1.74 32.96
CA VAL A 56 2.81 -2.57 31.94
C VAL A 56 4.32 -2.55 32.10
N LYS A 57 4.93 -1.38 32.36
CA LYS A 57 6.37 -1.26 32.68
C LYS A 57 6.78 -2.12 33.86
N ARG A 58 6.04 -2.06 34.98
CA ARG A 58 6.29 -2.91 36.16
C ARG A 58 6.20 -4.40 35.86
N LYS A 59 5.14 -4.85 35.16
CA LYS A 59 5.02 -6.28 34.78
C LYS A 59 6.15 -6.78 33.89
N SER A 60 6.67 -5.92 33.01
CA SER A 60 7.82 -6.23 32.15
C SER A 60 9.12 -6.36 32.95
N GLN A 61 9.33 -5.47 33.93
CA GLN A 61 10.47 -5.52 34.84
C GLN A 61 10.43 -6.76 35.75
N ASP A 62 9.27 -7.11 36.30
CA ASP A 62 9.08 -8.28 37.15
C ASP A 62 9.29 -9.60 36.38
N GLN A 63 8.92 -9.66 35.10
CA GLN A 63 9.21 -10.82 34.24
C GLN A 63 10.70 -10.95 33.89
N LYS A 64 11.44 -9.84 33.78
CA LYS A 64 12.90 -9.86 33.58
C LYS A 64 13.63 -10.37 34.83
N ALA A 65 13.19 -9.98 36.03
CA ALA A 65 13.77 -10.45 37.29
C ALA A 65 13.57 -11.95 37.52
N ARG A 66 12.44 -12.51 37.07
CA ARG A 66 12.08 -13.93 37.27
C ARG A 66 12.78 -14.91 36.31
N LYS A 67 13.56 -14.43 35.33
CA LYS A 67 14.21 -15.24 34.29
C LYS A 67 15.75 -15.31 34.36
N GLN A 68 16.38 -14.80 35.42
CA GLN A 68 17.81 -15.02 35.62
C GLN A 68 18.07 -16.41 36.24
N PRO A 69 18.86 -17.29 35.61
CA PRO A 69 19.35 -18.50 36.28
C PRO A 69 20.43 -18.13 37.30
N ALA A 70 20.42 -18.78 38.46
CA ALA A 70 21.47 -18.67 39.46
C ALA A 70 22.80 -19.21 38.89
N VAL A 71 23.84 -18.38 38.95
CA VAL A 71 25.23 -18.75 38.61
C VAL A 71 25.78 -19.64 39.73
N LEU A 72 26.24 -20.84 39.38
CA LEU A 72 27.11 -21.66 40.21
C LEU A 72 28.55 -21.54 39.70
N PRO A 73 29.55 -21.32 40.57
CA PRO A 73 30.94 -21.28 40.16
C PRO A 73 31.48 -22.72 40.07
N ASN A 74 32.17 -23.06 38.98
CA ASN A 74 33.07 -24.20 39.05
C ASN A 74 34.40 -23.91 38.35
N VAL A 75 35.43 -24.16 39.15
CA VAL A 75 36.86 -24.11 38.91
C VAL A 75 37.27 -25.38 38.14
N LEU A 76 38.45 -25.30 37.49
CA LEU A 76 39.25 -26.30 36.76
C LEU A 76 39.34 -25.93 35.26
N GLU A 77 40.48 -25.84 34.58
CA GLU A 77 41.87 -25.99 34.96
C GLU A 77 42.70 -25.36 33.81
N ARG A 78 43.95 -25.01 34.13
CA ARG A 78 44.87 -24.22 33.30
C ARG A 78 45.58 -25.11 32.27
N CYS A 79 45.55 -24.74 30.98
CA CYS A 79 46.59 -25.12 30.02
C CYS A 79 46.96 -23.95 29.11
N SER A 80 48.26 -23.73 28.98
CA SER A 80 48.90 -22.56 28.36
C SER A 80 49.07 -22.68 26.84
N SER A 81 49.18 -21.50 26.22
CA SER A 81 49.93 -21.11 25.01
C SER A 81 49.47 -21.54 23.60
N SER A 82 48.89 -20.58 22.87
CA SER A 82 49.40 -20.09 21.57
C SER A 82 48.69 -18.76 21.20
N PRO A 83 49.39 -17.72 20.66
CA PRO A 83 48.75 -16.45 20.31
C PRO A 83 47.98 -16.60 19.00
N GLN A 84 46.67 -16.84 19.10
CA GLN A 84 45.77 -16.73 17.95
C GLN A 84 45.67 -15.25 17.52
N PRO A 85 45.73 -14.95 16.20
CA PRO A 85 45.57 -13.60 15.70
C PRO A 85 44.17 -13.09 16.07
N ARG A 86 44.10 -11.83 16.51
CA ARG A 86 42.85 -11.14 16.88
C ARG A 86 41.81 -11.37 15.79
N PRO A 87 40.56 -11.78 16.12
CA PRO A 87 39.49 -11.68 15.14
C PRO A 87 39.40 -10.20 14.77
N CYS A 88 39.56 -9.89 13.48
CA CYS A 88 39.25 -8.59 12.92
C CYS A 88 37.94 -8.14 13.55
N GLN A 89 37.94 -6.99 14.24
CA GLN A 89 36.69 -6.37 14.68
C GLN A 89 35.82 -6.26 13.44
N ALA A 90 34.80 -7.13 13.34
CA ALA A 90 33.82 -7.01 12.30
C ALA A 90 33.26 -5.59 12.46
N MET A 91 33.49 -4.73 11.47
CA MET A 91 32.93 -3.38 11.47
C MET A 91 31.41 -3.55 11.46
N THR A 92 30.79 -3.51 12.63
CA THR A 92 29.34 -3.53 12.76
C THR A 92 28.84 -2.12 12.44
N LEU A 93 28.40 -1.91 11.21
CA LEU A 93 27.67 -0.71 10.83
C LEU A 93 26.41 -0.59 11.70
N PRO A 94 26.06 0.63 12.17
CA PRO A 94 24.79 0.86 12.87
C PRO A 94 23.60 0.36 12.04
N THR A 95 22.62 -0.29 12.69
CA THR A 95 21.43 -0.86 12.01
C THR A 95 20.69 0.17 11.16
N CYS A 96 20.63 1.42 11.62
CA CYS A 96 20.01 2.52 10.88
C CYS A 96 20.71 2.83 9.55
N GLN A 97 22.04 2.72 9.48
CA GLN A 97 22.80 2.93 8.24
C GLN A 97 22.58 1.76 7.27
N VAL A 98 22.54 0.54 7.77
CA VAL A 98 22.20 -0.65 6.96
C VAL A 98 20.79 -0.53 6.39
N ALA A 99 19.82 -0.08 7.20
CA ALA A 99 18.44 0.15 6.77
C ALA A 99 18.34 1.22 5.66
N ARG A 100 19.03 2.36 5.81
CA ARG A 100 19.08 3.40 4.78
C ARG A 100 19.76 2.91 3.50
N GLY A 101 20.86 2.18 3.62
CA GLY A 101 21.55 1.57 2.47
C GLY A 101 20.65 0.56 1.73
N TYR A 102 19.89 -0.25 2.46
CA TYR A 102 18.88 -1.14 1.88
C TYR A 102 17.80 -0.36 1.12
N MET A 103 17.28 0.72 1.70
CA MET A 103 16.30 1.59 1.03
C MET A 103 16.86 2.24 -0.24
N TYR A 104 18.09 2.73 -0.17
CA TYR A 104 18.79 3.33 -1.30
C TYR A 104 18.91 2.34 -2.47
N ALA A 105 19.44 1.15 -2.20
CA ALA A 105 19.70 0.14 -3.21
C ALA A 105 18.43 -0.47 -3.82
N ASN A 106 17.36 -0.64 -3.03
CA ASN A 106 16.18 -1.39 -3.48
C ASN A 106 15.01 -0.50 -3.88
N TYR A 107 14.86 0.70 -3.32
CA TYR A 107 13.66 1.52 -3.51
C TYR A 107 13.92 2.91 -4.11
N MET A 108 15.16 3.42 -4.06
CA MET A 108 15.47 4.77 -4.55
C MET A 108 16.19 4.73 -5.89
N VAL A 109 17.35 4.07 -5.99
CA VAL A 109 18.16 4.06 -7.21
C VAL A 109 17.45 3.28 -8.31
N GLY A 110 17.08 3.99 -9.40
CA GLY A 110 16.27 3.42 -10.48
C GLY A 110 14.95 2.81 -9.99
N GLY A 111 14.46 3.28 -8.84
CA GLY A 111 13.42 2.66 -8.02
C GLY A 111 12.12 3.47 -7.93
N TYR A 112 11.34 3.17 -6.89
CA TYR A 112 9.97 3.64 -6.66
C TYR A 112 9.86 5.15 -6.41
N LEU A 113 10.87 5.77 -5.78
CA LEU A 113 10.94 7.21 -5.49
C LEU A 113 12.40 7.75 -5.59
N PRO A 114 12.93 8.00 -6.80
CA PRO A 114 14.27 8.53 -6.99
C PRO A 114 14.51 9.88 -6.30
N CYS A 115 13.50 10.76 -6.23
CA CYS A 115 13.60 12.07 -5.57
C CYS A 115 13.95 12.02 -4.08
N LEU A 116 13.83 10.86 -3.40
CA LEU A 116 14.17 10.75 -1.98
C LEU A 116 15.65 11.01 -1.72
N VAL A 117 16.53 10.64 -2.65
CA VAL A 117 17.98 10.83 -2.47
C VAL A 117 18.30 12.31 -2.29
N SER A 118 17.81 13.16 -3.21
CA SER A 118 18.04 14.61 -3.16
C SER A 118 17.36 15.27 -1.96
N LEU A 119 16.16 14.80 -1.58
CA LEU A 119 15.46 15.30 -0.40
C LEU A 119 16.17 14.96 0.91
N MET A 120 16.70 13.74 1.02
CA MET A 120 17.46 13.30 2.19
C MET A 120 18.76 14.08 2.37
N GLU A 121 19.46 14.40 1.28
CA GLU A 121 20.67 15.22 1.30
C GLU A 121 20.37 16.68 1.66
N ARG A 122 19.28 17.23 1.12
CA ARG A 122 18.86 18.61 1.39
C ARG A 122 18.35 18.81 2.82
N TRP A 123 17.76 17.77 3.41
CA TRP A 123 17.10 17.85 4.72
C TRP A 123 17.52 16.70 5.65
N PRO A 124 18.77 16.74 6.17
CA PRO A 124 19.37 15.64 6.94
C PRO A 124 18.74 15.39 8.32
N ASP A 125 18.05 16.40 8.87
CA ASP A 125 17.38 16.32 10.18
C ASP A 125 15.85 16.35 10.06
N SER A 126 15.31 15.98 8.90
CA SER A 126 13.86 15.98 8.64
C SER A 126 13.17 14.67 9.05
N ALA A 127 11.85 14.73 9.13
CA ALA A 127 11.01 13.56 9.34
C ALA A 127 11.24 12.46 8.28
N LEU A 128 11.67 12.86 7.08
CA LEU A 128 11.97 11.94 5.98
C LEU A 128 13.07 10.94 6.36
N GLN A 129 14.10 11.39 7.08
CA GLN A 129 15.22 10.53 7.47
C GLN A 129 14.78 9.42 8.44
N SER A 130 13.98 9.78 9.45
CA SER A 130 13.35 8.79 10.33
C SER A 130 12.39 7.88 9.57
N ALA A 131 11.60 8.41 8.63
CA ALA A 131 10.67 7.60 7.84
C ALA A 131 11.40 6.56 6.95
N VAL A 132 12.46 6.95 6.24
CA VAL A 132 13.32 6.04 5.46
C VAL A 132 13.92 4.96 6.35
N THR A 133 14.45 5.36 7.51
CA THR A 133 15.06 4.42 8.46
C THR A 133 14.02 3.43 8.98
N ALA A 134 12.82 3.90 9.33
CA ALA A 134 11.73 3.06 9.79
C ALA A 134 11.33 1.99 8.76
N VAL A 135 11.16 2.38 7.49
CA VAL A 135 10.78 1.44 6.42
C VAL A 135 11.89 0.41 6.18
N GLY A 136 13.16 0.85 6.10
CA GLY A 136 14.29 -0.05 5.90
C GLY A 136 14.46 -1.05 7.04
N LEU A 137 14.33 -0.59 8.30
CA LEU A 137 14.36 -1.47 9.47
C LEU A 137 13.18 -2.44 9.48
N ALA A 138 11.98 -2.01 9.11
CA ALA A 138 10.80 -2.89 9.03
C ALA A 138 11.00 -4.01 8.00
N ALA A 139 11.52 -3.69 6.81
CA ALA A 139 11.82 -4.66 5.77
C ALA A 139 12.88 -5.68 6.23
N LEU A 140 14.00 -5.20 6.76
CA LEU A 140 15.08 -6.05 7.31
C LEU A 140 14.60 -6.90 8.49
N ALA A 141 13.79 -6.35 9.37
CA ALA A 141 13.19 -7.09 10.47
C ALA A 141 12.26 -8.20 10.00
N ASN A 142 11.49 -7.97 8.94
CA ASN A 142 10.60 -8.98 8.35
C ASN A 142 11.39 -10.10 7.65
N MET A 143 12.44 -9.77 6.91
CA MET A 143 13.31 -10.75 6.25
C MET A 143 14.11 -11.58 7.27
N GLY A 144 14.70 -10.93 8.27
CA GLY A 144 15.48 -11.57 9.32
C GLY A 144 14.67 -12.08 10.52
N GLN A 145 13.34 -11.96 10.47
CA GLN A 145 12.41 -12.32 11.57
C GLN A 145 12.80 -11.72 12.94
N SER A 146 13.35 -10.52 12.96
CA SER A 146 13.89 -9.89 14.18
C SER A 146 12.90 -8.95 14.85
N ARG A 147 12.38 -9.35 16.02
CA ARG A 147 11.50 -8.51 16.84
C ARG A 147 12.19 -7.26 17.39
N GLN A 148 13.50 -7.33 17.65
CA GLN A 148 14.26 -6.20 18.14
C GLN A 148 14.39 -5.11 17.08
N VAL A 149 14.79 -5.49 15.86
CA VAL A 149 14.90 -4.54 14.74
C VAL A 149 13.53 -3.95 14.40
N MET A 150 12.44 -4.73 14.49
CA MET A 150 11.08 -4.21 14.33
C MET A 150 10.70 -3.20 15.42
N ALA A 151 11.20 -3.35 16.65
CA ALA A 151 10.96 -2.37 17.72
C ALA A 151 11.68 -1.06 17.43
N GLU A 152 12.93 -1.10 16.94
CA GLU A 152 13.68 0.07 16.46
C GLU A 152 12.95 0.74 15.28
N ALA A 153 12.44 -0.04 14.33
CA ALA A 153 11.65 0.47 13.20
C ALA A 153 10.44 1.29 13.67
N LYS A 154 9.72 0.80 14.70
CA LYS A 154 8.57 1.50 15.29
C LYS A 154 8.96 2.77 16.06
N GLN A 155 10.15 2.82 16.64
CA GLN A 155 10.65 4.02 17.30
C GLN A 155 10.91 5.12 16.26
N GLU A 156 11.59 4.78 15.15
CA GLU A 156 11.81 5.72 14.04
C GLU A 156 10.50 6.17 13.39
N TYR A 157 9.55 5.25 13.19
CA TYR A 157 8.20 5.58 12.71
C TYR A 157 7.51 6.60 13.62
N THR A 158 7.57 6.40 14.94
CA THR A 158 6.97 7.32 15.92
C THR A 158 7.68 8.68 15.90
N SER A 159 9.01 8.70 15.79
CA SER A 159 9.80 9.92 15.65
C SER A 159 9.34 10.74 14.44
N ALA A 160 9.23 10.09 13.27
CA ALA A 160 8.76 10.73 12.05
C ALA A 160 7.34 11.31 12.20
N ILE A 161 6.40 10.60 12.84
CA ILE A 161 5.05 11.13 13.11
C ILE A 161 5.11 12.39 13.98
N CYS A 162 5.91 12.40 15.05
CA CYS A 162 6.05 13.57 15.91
C CYS A 162 6.61 14.77 15.15
N MET A 163 7.63 14.56 14.32
CA MET A 163 8.23 15.62 13.51
C MET A 163 7.27 16.15 12.44
N ILE A 164 6.53 15.27 11.75
CA ILE A 164 5.47 15.67 10.81
C ILE A 164 4.39 16.45 11.55
N GLY A 165 3.96 16.00 12.72
CA GLY A 165 2.96 16.70 13.53
C GLY A 165 3.38 18.14 13.86
N ASN A 166 4.66 18.36 14.15
CA ASN A 166 5.20 19.71 14.36
C ASN A 166 5.19 20.53 13.06
N ALA A 167 5.70 19.96 11.95
CA ALA A 167 5.75 20.63 10.66
C ALA A 167 4.34 21.00 10.12
N LEU A 168 3.32 20.18 10.41
CA LEU A 168 1.93 20.45 10.03
C LEU A 168 1.30 21.64 10.77
N ASN A 169 1.84 22.02 11.93
CA ASN A 169 1.38 23.21 12.66
C ASN A 169 1.97 24.51 12.10
N ASP A 170 2.96 24.44 11.20
CA ASP A 170 3.56 25.58 10.54
C ASP A 170 3.07 25.70 9.08
N SER A 171 2.61 26.89 8.70
CA SER A 171 1.95 27.12 7.40
C SER A 171 2.90 27.06 6.20
N LEU A 172 4.21 27.20 6.43
CA LEU A 172 5.25 27.08 5.41
C LEU A 172 5.85 25.67 5.40
N GLU A 173 6.15 25.09 6.58
CA GLU A 173 6.75 23.76 6.65
C GLU A 173 5.82 22.66 6.16
N CYS A 174 4.52 22.76 6.42
CA CYS A 174 3.55 21.77 5.97
C CYS A 174 3.50 21.59 4.45
N LYS A 175 4.02 22.57 3.69
CA LYS A 175 4.07 22.54 2.22
C LYS A 175 5.40 22.00 1.66
N ARG A 176 6.38 21.68 2.49
CA ARG A 176 7.69 21.19 2.03
C ARG A 176 7.64 19.78 1.46
N ASP A 177 8.51 19.51 0.49
CA ASP A 177 8.63 18.20 -0.20
C ASP A 177 9.04 17.06 0.73
N ASP A 178 9.94 17.32 1.68
CA ASP A 178 10.40 16.31 2.62
C ASP A 178 9.29 15.88 3.59
N VAL A 179 8.37 16.78 3.96
CA VAL A 179 7.19 16.45 4.77
C VAL A 179 6.23 15.54 4.00
N LEU A 180 5.94 15.87 2.74
CA LEU A 180 5.09 15.04 1.88
C LEU A 180 5.72 13.67 1.62
N ALA A 181 7.02 13.64 1.30
CA ALA A 181 7.78 12.41 1.11
C ALA A 181 7.83 11.54 2.38
N ALA A 182 7.96 12.15 3.56
CA ALA A 182 7.90 11.43 4.84
C ALA A 182 6.55 10.73 5.04
N VAL A 183 5.43 11.42 4.75
CA VAL A 183 4.08 10.82 4.82
C VAL A 183 3.91 9.66 3.83
N VAL A 184 4.46 9.77 2.62
CA VAL A 184 4.49 8.66 1.65
C VAL A 184 5.22 7.45 2.25
N LEU A 185 6.37 7.66 2.89
CA LEU A 185 7.12 6.58 3.51
C LEU A 185 6.47 6.00 4.77
N LEU A 186 5.71 6.79 5.53
CA LEU A 186 4.89 6.24 6.61
C LEU A 186 3.77 5.34 6.05
N SER A 187 3.19 5.69 4.90
CA SER A 187 2.27 4.79 4.17
C SER A 187 2.96 3.48 3.81
N MET A 188 4.21 3.56 3.33
CA MET A 188 5.03 2.39 3.00
C MET A 188 5.41 1.56 4.23
N PHE A 189 5.60 2.17 5.39
CA PHE A 189 5.81 1.45 6.65
C PHE A 189 4.60 0.58 7.02
N GLU A 190 3.38 1.07 6.83
CA GLU A 190 2.17 0.26 7.02
C GLU A 190 2.09 -0.91 6.04
N VAL A 191 2.56 -0.71 4.80
CA VAL A 191 2.67 -1.77 3.79
C VAL A 191 3.66 -2.86 4.23
N MET A 192 4.81 -2.47 4.80
CA MET A 192 5.80 -3.42 5.33
C MET A 192 5.25 -4.20 6.53
N THR A 193 4.60 -3.50 7.46
CA THR A 193 4.12 -4.08 8.72
C THR A 193 2.71 -4.67 8.64
N CYS A 194 2.17 -4.75 7.42
CA CYS A 194 0.85 -5.30 7.19
C CYS A 194 0.77 -6.77 7.61
N THR A 195 -0.17 -7.05 8.51
CA THR A 195 -0.34 -8.39 9.13
C THR A 195 -1.76 -8.90 9.03
N ASP A 196 -2.72 -8.02 8.76
CA ASP A 196 -4.13 -8.33 8.62
C ASP A 196 -4.82 -7.21 7.84
N ALA A 197 -6.13 -7.34 7.61
CA ALA A 197 -6.88 -6.35 6.87
C ALA A 197 -6.97 -4.96 7.53
N SER A 198 -6.76 -4.85 8.85
CA SER A 198 -6.68 -3.54 9.52
C SER A 198 -5.49 -2.72 9.03
N SER A 199 -4.46 -3.37 8.49
CA SER A 199 -3.29 -2.69 7.89
C SER A 199 -3.61 -2.00 6.57
N ILE A 200 -4.54 -2.54 5.76
CA ILE A 200 -5.01 -1.85 4.54
C ILE A 200 -5.73 -0.55 4.94
N ARG A 201 -6.54 -0.57 6.00
CA ARG A 201 -7.18 0.65 6.54
C ARG A 201 -6.16 1.67 7.04
N ARG A 202 -5.07 1.23 7.70
CA ARG A 202 -4.00 2.12 8.14
C ARG A 202 -3.26 2.77 6.96
N TRP A 203 -2.95 2.00 5.92
CA TRP A 203 -2.43 2.54 4.66
C TRP A 203 -3.36 3.59 4.05
N MET A 204 -4.67 3.30 3.96
CA MET A 204 -5.66 4.27 3.48
C MET A 204 -5.71 5.56 4.32
N GLY A 205 -5.53 5.46 5.64
CA GLY A 205 -5.46 6.64 6.51
C GLY A 205 -4.28 7.57 6.18
N HIS A 206 -3.10 7.02 5.84
CA HIS A 206 -1.98 7.85 5.38
C HIS A 206 -2.22 8.41 3.98
N VAL A 207 -2.89 7.66 3.09
CA VAL A 207 -3.31 8.18 1.77
C VAL A 207 -4.27 9.36 1.92
N ASP A 208 -5.22 9.30 2.86
CA ASP A 208 -6.13 10.40 3.18
C ASP A 208 -5.34 11.62 3.71
N GLY A 209 -4.38 11.41 4.61
CA GLY A 209 -3.49 12.46 5.10
C GLY A 209 -2.66 13.11 3.98
N ALA A 210 -2.05 12.29 3.12
CA ALA A 210 -1.29 12.76 1.96
C ALA A 210 -2.17 13.54 0.98
N THR A 211 -3.41 13.09 0.75
CA THR A 211 -4.39 13.80 -0.08
C THR A 211 -4.61 15.21 0.43
N ARG A 212 -4.82 15.39 1.75
CA ARG A 212 -5.00 16.73 2.34
C ARG A 212 -3.76 17.61 2.19
N ILE A 213 -2.56 17.06 2.36
CA ILE A 213 -1.32 17.83 2.17
C ILE A 213 -1.16 18.25 0.70
N VAL A 214 -1.45 17.35 -0.25
CA VAL A 214 -1.46 17.66 -1.69
C VAL A 214 -2.45 18.79 -1.99
N GLU A 215 -3.65 18.76 -1.41
CA GLU A 215 -4.65 19.83 -1.58
C GLU A 215 -4.16 21.17 -1.03
N VAL A 216 -3.56 21.19 0.16
CA VAL A 216 -3.01 22.41 0.80
C VAL A 216 -1.80 22.98 0.05
N ARG A 217 -0.99 22.11 -0.55
CA ARG A 217 0.17 22.50 -1.36
C ARG A 217 -0.22 23.17 -2.67
N GLY A 218 -1.42 22.89 -3.20
CA GLY A 218 -1.94 23.56 -4.38
C GLY A 218 -1.18 23.23 -5.67
N ALA A 219 -1.35 24.05 -6.71
CA ALA A 219 -0.75 23.82 -8.01
C ALA A 219 0.75 24.13 -8.05
N GLU A 220 1.23 24.94 -7.10
CA GLU A 220 2.61 25.39 -6.98
C GLU A 220 3.58 24.22 -6.80
N GLN A 221 3.14 23.11 -6.21
CA GLN A 221 3.97 21.91 -6.09
C GLN A 221 4.39 21.34 -7.45
N LEU A 222 3.57 21.55 -8.48
CA LEU A 222 3.79 21.01 -9.83
C LEU A 222 4.85 21.80 -10.61
N ASP A 223 5.27 22.97 -10.10
CA ASP A 223 6.33 23.79 -10.71
C ASP A 223 7.73 23.23 -10.46
N SER A 224 7.88 22.39 -9.44
CA SER A 224 9.15 21.74 -9.11
C SER A 224 9.20 20.30 -9.63
N PRO A 225 10.34 19.81 -10.14
CA PRO A 225 10.47 18.41 -10.57
C PRO A 225 10.15 17.41 -9.45
N VAL A 226 10.59 17.71 -8.22
CA VAL A 226 10.36 16.84 -7.05
C VAL A 226 8.89 16.82 -6.64
N GLY A 227 8.26 18.00 -6.55
CA GLY A 227 6.84 18.08 -6.20
C GLY A 227 5.93 17.44 -7.26
N LEU A 228 6.27 17.56 -8.55
CA LEU A 228 5.55 16.88 -9.64
C LEU A 228 5.71 15.35 -9.57
N GLU A 229 6.92 14.85 -9.29
CA GLU A 229 7.18 13.41 -9.10
C GLU A 229 6.40 12.85 -7.90
N LEU A 230 6.46 13.53 -6.75
CA LEU A 230 5.72 13.15 -5.54
C LEU A 230 4.20 13.15 -5.77
N PHE A 231 3.69 14.18 -6.46
CA PHE A 231 2.27 14.26 -6.80
C PHE A 231 1.83 13.08 -7.67
N ARG A 232 2.55 12.78 -8.76
CA ARG A 232 2.23 11.66 -9.66
C ARG A 232 2.25 10.32 -8.92
N HIS A 233 3.24 10.13 -8.06
CA HIS A 233 3.37 8.94 -7.24
C HIS A 233 2.17 8.76 -6.30
N LEU A 234 1.84 9.80 -5.53
CA LEU A 234 0.73 9.78 -4.59
C LEU A 234 -0.61 9.61 -5.29
N ARG A 235 -0.81 10.26 -6.44
CA ARG A 235 -2.04 10.18 -7.22
C ARG A 235 -2.42 8.74 -7.53
N VAL A 236 -1.46 7.87 -7.87
CA VAL A 236 -1.74 6.43 -8.09
C VAL A 236 -2.34 5.78 -6.84
N GLY A 237 -1.74 6.02 -5.67
CA GLY A 237 -2.26 5.50 -4.39
C GLY A 237 -3.62 6.07 -4.00
N ILE A 238 -3.85 7.36 -4.25
CA ILE A 238 -5.13 8.04 -3.99
C ILE A 238 -6.22 7.49 -4.91
N CYS A 239 -5.94 7.36 -6.21
CA CYS A 239 -6.86 6.79 -7.18
C CYS A 239 -7.25 5.36 -6.78
N LEU A 240 -6.25 4.53 -6.47
CA LEU A 240 -6.46 3.16 -6.05
C LEU A 240 -7.33 3.07 -4.78
N SER A 241 -7.03 3.89 -3.77
CA SER A 241 -7.85 4.00 -2.55
C SER A 241 -9.30 4.36 -2.89
N GLY A 242 -9.52 5.29 -3.83
CA GLY A 242 -10.85 5.69 -4.31
C GLY A 242 -11.63 4.55 -4.95
N ILE A 243 -11.01 3.75 -5.84
CA ILE A 243 -11.64 2.55 -6.42
C ILE A 243 -12.05 1.58 -5.31
N TYR A 244 -11.13 1.31 -4.37
CA TYR A 244 -11.38 0.36 -3.26
C TYR A 244 -12.35 0.87 -2.21
N ARG A 245 -12.57 2.16 -2.09
CA ARG A 245 -13.59 2.70 -1.18
C ARG A 245 -14.90 2.96 -1.90
N GLN A 246 -14.89 2.83 -3.23
CA GLN A 246 -15.94 3.31 -4.13
C GLN A 246 -16.31 4.74 -3.76
N SER A 247 -15.28 5.60 -3.68
CA SER A 247 -15.43 6.99 -3.30
C SER A 247 -14.93 7.88 -4.43
N PRO A 248 -15.61 9.01 -4.70
CA PRO A 248 -15.18 9.91 -5.74
C PRO A 248 -13.85 10.58 -5.35
N SER A 249 -13.06 10.93 -6.37
CA SER A 249 -11.87 11.77 -6.17
C SER A 249 -12.27 13.22 -5.87
N SER A 250 -11.44 13.94 -5.10
CA SER A 250 -11.74 15.34 -4.80
C SER A 250 -11.59 16.23 -6.06
N PRO A 251 -12.36 17.32 -6.17
CA PRO A 251 -12.23 18.26 -7.30
C PRO A 251 -10.82 18.86 -7.42
N MET A 252 -10.15 19.08 -6.29
CA MET A 252 -8.78 19.58 -6.27
C MET A 252 -7.81 18.57 -6.89
N LEU A 253 -7.98 17.26 -6.62
CA LEU A 253 -7.14 16.23 -7.25
C LEU A 253 -7.32 16.19 -8.77
N ALA A 254 -8.56 16.37 -9.27
CA ALA A 254 -8.84 16.46 -10.70
C ALA A 254 -8.15 17.68 -11.32
N TYR A 255 -8.30 18.85 -10.69
CA TYR A 255 -7.63 20.09 -11.12
C TYR A 255 -6.10 19.96 -11.16
N LEU A 256 -5.49 19.36 -10.12
CA LEU A 256 -4.04 19.15 -10.09
C LEU A 256 -3.58 18.14 -11.15
N THR A 257 -4.41 17.13 -11.45
CA THR A 257 -4.11 16.13 -12.48
C THR A 257 -4.09 16.75 -13.88
N GLU A 258 -5.08 17.57 -14.20
CA GLU A 258 -5.13 18.36 -15.43
C GLU A 258 -3.93 19.30 -15.54
N LYS A 259 -3.58 20.01 -14.46
CA LYS A 259 -2.40 20.88 -14.48
C LYS A 259 -1.09 20.13 -14.66
N ALA A 260 -0.95 18.94 -14.07
CA ALA A 260 0.27 18.13 -14.19
C ALA A 260 0.54 17.71 -15.64
N GLU A 261 -0.51 17.43 -16.43
CA GLU A 261 -0.42 17.12 -17.85
C GLU A 261 0.31 18.23 -18.63
N HIS A 262 -0.05 19.48 -18.38
CA HIS A 262 0.52 20.67 -19.03
C HIS A 262 1.97 20.98 -18.59
N ARG A 263 2.46 20.33 -17.53
CA ARG A 263 3.84 20.48 -17.04
C ARG A 263 4.75 19.35 -17.52
N SER A 264 4.20 18.33 -18.19
CA SER A 264 5.00 17.29 -18.82
C SER A 264 5.71 17.81 -20.06
N PRO A 265 6.98 17.40 -20.31
CA PRO A 265 7.59 17.57 -21.63
C PRO A 265 6.75 16.86 -22.70
N ALA A 266 6.84 17.29 -23.96
CA ALA A 266 6.09 16.68 -25.06
C ALA A 266 6.32 15.15 -25.12
N GLY A 267 5.24 14.37 -25.13
CA GLY A 267 5.28 12.90 -25.06
C GLY A 267 5.34 12.33 -23.64
N GLY A 268 5.32 13.16 -22.59
CA GLY A 268 5.27 12.73 -21.19
C GLY A 268 3.88 12.64 -20.58
N GLN A 269 2.82 12.97 -21.34
CA GLN A 269 1.47 13.15 -20.83
C GLN A 269 0.72 11.83 -20.58
N THR A 270 1.18 10.70 -21.11
CA THR A 270 0.40 9.44 -21.11
C THR A 270 -0.07 9.01 -19.72
N ALA A 271 0.78 9.10 -18.70
CA ALA A 271 0.42 8.75 -17.33
C ALA A 271 -0.58 9.73 -16.70
N ASP A 272 -0.55 11.01 -17.11
CA ASP A 272 -1.50 12.04 -16.67
C ASP A 272 -2.86 11.86 -17.36
N ASN A 273 -2.87 11.60 -18.67
CA ASN A 273 -4.08 11.32 -19.45
C ASN A 273 -4.82 10.09 -18.93
N LEU A 274 -4.07 9.00 -18.68
CA LEU A 274 -4.63 7.81 -18.06
C LEU A 274 -5.21 8.12 -16.69
N ALA A 275 -4.51 8.91 -15.86
CA ALA A 275 -4.99 9.26 -14.53
C ALA A 275 -6.31 10.05 -14.59
N THR A 276 -6.52 10.94 -15.57
CA THR A 276 -7.79 11.64 -15.77
C THR A 276 -8.95 10.67 -15.97
N VAL A 277 -8.76 9.60 -16.76
CA VAL A 277 -9.78 8.56 -16.94
C VAL A 277 -10.01 7.75 -15.66
N ILE A 278 -8.95 7.43 -14.92
CA ILE A 278 -9.05 6.73 -13.62
C ILE A 278 -9.79 7.57 -12.57
N LEU A 279 -9.64 8.91 -12.56
CA LEU A 279 -10.41 9.77 -11.67
C LEU A 279 -11.91 9.73 -11.99
N ARG A 280 -12.29 9.65 -13.27
CA ARG A 280 -13.68 9.43 -13.68
C ARG A 280 -14.18 8.04 -13.29
N LEU A 281 -13.32 7.01 -13.38
CA LEU A 281 -13.62 5.68 -12.87
C LEU A 281 -13.94 5.69 -11.37
N ASN A 282 -13.23 6.48 -10.55
CA ASN A 282 -13.57 6.62 -9.13
C ASN A 282 -14.97 7.20 -8.91
N GLY A 283 -15.36 8.20 -9.70
CA GLY A 283 -16.72 8.75 -9.69
C GLY A 283 -17.75 7.71 -10.08
N PHE A 284 -17.50 6.93 -11.14
CA PHE A 284 -18.36 5.83 -11.56
C PHE A 284 -18.52 4.76 -10.47
N CYS A 285 -17.42 4.35 -9.82
CA CYS A 285 -17.46 3.41 -8.69
C CYS A 285 -18.32 3.93 -7.54
N ALA A 286 -18.26 5.23 -7.24
CA ALA A 286 -19.10 5.85 -6.20
C ALA A 286 -20.59 5.81 -6.57
N SER A 287 -20.94 6.19 -7.80
CA SER A 287 -22.32 6.12 -8.29
C SER A 287 -22.88 4.70 -8.32
N LEU A 288 -22.05 3.68 -8.57
CA LEU A 288 -22.45 2.28 -8.45
C LEU A 288 -22.79 1.91 -7.01
N LYS A 289 -22.02 2.38 -6.03
CA LYS A 289 -22.24 2.11 -4.60
C LYS A 289 -23.46 2.83 -4.05
N GLU A 290 -23.67 4.07 -4.46
CA GLU A 290 -24.80 4.89 -4.01
C GLU A 290 -26.14 4.45 -4.65
N GLY A 291 -26.08 3.63 -5.69
CA GLY A 291 -27.27 3.14 -6.40
C GLY A 291 -27.84 4.15 -7.41
N ASP A 292 -27.10 5.22 -7.71
CA ASP A 292 -27.50 6.26 -8.67
C ASP A 292 -27.71 5.69 -10.08
N LEU A 293 -26.94 4.64 -10.42
CA LEU A 293 -27.04 3.92 -11.69
C LEU A 293 -27.99 2.72 -11.56
N ALA A 294 -29.29 2.99 -11.47
CA ALA A 294 -30.30 1.97 -11.19
C ALA A 294 -30.55 0.97 -12.34
N LYS A 295 -30.26 1.32 -13.60
CA LYS A 295 -30.50 0.45 -14.76
C LYS A 295 -29.21 -0.19 -15.27
N PRO A 296 -29.19 -1.52 -15.49
CA PRO A 296 -28.04 -2.21 -16.09
C PRO A 296 -27.54 -1.59 -17.39
N SER A 297 -28.44 -1.09 -18.25
CA SER A 297 -28.07 -0.45 -19.52
C SER A 297 -27.22 0.82 -19.33
N TYR A 298 -27.49 1.63 -18.31
CA TYR A 298 -26.68 2.81 -17.99
C TYR A 298 -25.30 2.41 -17.44
N ILE A 299 -25.26 1.39 -16.58
CA ILE A 299 -23.99 0.83 -16.06
C ILE A 299 -23.11 0.36 -17.23
N ILE A 300 -23.68 -0.43 -18.14
CA ILE A 300 -22.97 -0.97 -19.31
C ILE A 300 -22.47 0.16 -20.21
N SER A 301 -23.33 1.15 -20.50
CA SER A 301 -22.97 2.26 -21.38
C SER A 301 -21.83 3.12 -20.82
N GLU A 302 -21.87 3.49 -19.54
CA GLU A 302 -20.80 4.29 -18.93
C GLU A 302 -19.51 3.48 -18.76
N ALA A 303 -19.61 2.19 -18.42
CA ALA A 303 -18.45 1.31 -18.34
C ALA A 303 -17.75 1.13 -19.69
N LEU A 304 -18.52 0.95 -20.77
CA LEU A 304 -17.97 0.89 -22.15
C LEU A 304 -17.30 2.20 -22.55
N LYS A 305 -17.92 3.35 -22.22
CA LYS A 305 -17.34 4.67 -22.48
C LYS A 305 -16.00 4.84 -21.76
N LEU A 306 -15.92 4.48 -20.47
CA LEU A 306 -14.67 4.52 -19.72
C LEU A 306 -13.61 3.56 -20.31
N ASP A 307 -14.00 2.36 -20.76
CA ASP A 307 -13.07 1.43 -21.41
C ASP A 307 -12.54 2.00 -22.74
N THR A 308 -13.40 2.63 -23.54
CA THR A 308 -13.00 3.35 -24.76
C THR A 308 -12.04 4.50 -24.45
N ASP A 309 -12.33 5.30 -23.42
CA ASP A 309 -11.46 6.41 -22.99
C ASP A 309 -10.09 5.88 -22.54
N LEU A 310 -10.04 4.75 -21.82
CA LEU A 310 -8.79 4.08 -21.43
C LEU A 310 -8.00 3.63 -22.66
N VAL A 311 -8.64 2.94 -23.61
CA VAL A 311 -7.98 2.46 -24.84
C VAL A 311 -7.43 3.64 -25.64
N THR A 312 -8.24 4.69 -25.78
CA THR A 312 -7.88 5.91 -26.52
C THR A 312 -6.68 6.62 -25.89
N SER A 313 -6.59 6.62 -24.56
CA SER A 313 -5.47 7.27 -23.84
C SER A 313 -4.09 6.66 -24.15
N LEU A 314 -4.04 5.46 -24.73
CA LEU A 314 -2.79 4.76 -25.07
C LEU A 314 -2.59 4.53 -26.58
N LEU A 315 -3.41 5.11 -27.47
CA LEU A 315 -3.26 4.94 -28.92
C LEU A 315 -1.96 5.55 -29.46
N ASP A 316 -1.60 6.74 -29.00
CA ASP A 316 -0.39 7.47 -29.41
C ASP A 316 0.67 7.42 -28.30
N ILE A 317 0.95 6.22 -27.77
CA ILE A 317 1.95 6.07 -26.72
C ILE A 317 3.37 6.27 -27.28
N PRO A 318 4.19 7.17 -26.70
CA PRO A 318 5.58 7.30 -27.13
C PRO A 318 6.37 6.03 -26.82
N ASP A 319 7.41 5.76 -27.60
CA ASP A 319 8.28 4.59 -27.44
C ASP A 319 8.85 4.48 -26.02
N ALA A 320 9.18 5.61 -25.40
CA ALA A 320 9.66 5.65 -24.02
C ALA A 320 8.63 5.14 -22.99
N SER A 321 7.35 5.04 -23.34
CA SER A 321 6.27 4.52 -22.50
C SER A 321 5.73 3.17 -22.99
N SER A 322 6.25 2.64 -24.10
CA SER A 322 5.87 1.32 -24.63
C SER A 322 6.52 0.18 -23.85
N TYR A 323 6.23 -1.06 -24.26
CA TYR A 323 6.86 -2.26 -23.72
C TYR A 323 7.18 -3.26 -24.83
N THR A 324 8.19 -4.08 -24.58
CA THR A 324 8.61 -5.14 -25.51
C THR A 324 8.19 -6.50 -24.97
N THR A 325 7.55 -7.32 -25.79
CA THR A 325 7.18 -8.69 -25.45
C THR A 325 8.28 -9.66 -25.88
N ILE A 326 8.80 -10.43 -24.94
CA ILE A 326 9.82 -11.44 -25.17
C ILE A 326 9.23 -12.84 -24.99
N LYS A 327 9.47 -13.73 -25.96
CA LYS A 327 9.10 -15.15 -25.88
C LYS A 327 10.18 -15.92 -25.11
N SER A 328 9.78 -16.65 -24.07
CA SER A 328 10.67 -17.51 -23.29
C SER A 328 11.04 -18.77 -24.08
N ALA A 329 12.34 -19.06 -24.17
CA ALA A 329 12.86 -20.29 -24.79
C ALA A 329 12.64 -21.54 -23.92
N HIS A 330 12.36 -21.36 -22.63
CA HIS A 330 12.11 -22.44 -21.67
C HIS A 330 10.79 -22.18 -20.93
N PRO A 331 9.64 -22.63 -21.49
CA PRO A 331 8.39 -22.65 -20.74
C PRO A 331 8.53 -23.68 -19.62
N GLY A 332 8.88 -23.22 -18.41
CA GLY A 332 8.93 -24.10 -17.25
C GLY A 332 7.51 -24.57 -16.88
N ASP A 333 7.38 -25.85 -16.55
CA ASP A 333 6.12 -26.43 -16.05
C ASP A 333 5.91 -26.11 -14.56
N GLY A 334 4.67 -25.81 -14.17
CA GLY A 334 4.23 -25.68 -12.77
C GLY A 334 4.17 -24.26 -12.19
N VAL A 335 3.71 -24.15 -10.93
CA VAL A 335 3.42 -22.88 -10.22
C VAL A 335 4.68 -22.13 -9.75
N THR A 336 5.82 -22.82 -9.69
CA THR A 336 7.10 -22.25 -9.23
C THR A 336 7.82 -21.46 -10.33
N ARG A 337 7.37 -21.57 -11.59
CA ARG A 337 7.97 -20.94 -12.76
C ARG A 337 8.08 -19.40 -12.63
N PRO A 338 9.13 -18.79 -13.21
CA PRO A 338 9.32 -17.34 -13.16
C PRO A 338 8.38 -16.56 -14.09
N ILE A 339 7.82 -17.21 -15.12
CA ILE A 339 6.98 -16.61 -16.15
C ILE A 339 5.66 -17.35 -16.23
N CYS A 340 4.52 -16.64 -16.20
CA CYS A 340 3.24 -17.26 -16.49
C CYS A 340 3.03 -17.37 -18.00
N GLY A 341 2.91 -18.60 -18.52
CA GLY A 341 2.81 -18.85 -19.95
C GLY A 341 4.18 -18.77 -20.61
N ASN A 342 4.23 -18.19 -21.81
CA ASN A 342 5.43 -18.22 -22.66
C ASN A 342 6.05 -16.84 -22.90
N ASN A 343 5.43 -15.75 -22.40
CA ASN A 343 5.84 -14.39 -22.71
C ASN A 343 6.07 -13.57 -21.45
N TYR A 344 7.00 -12.62 -21.50
CA TYR A 344 7.16 -11.59 -20.49
C TYR A 344 7.41 -10.22 -21.13
N HIS A 345 7.11 -9.15 -20.40
CA HIS A 345 7.28 -7.78 -20.85
C HIS A 345 8.57 -7.17 -20.30
N ILE A 346 9.24 -6.36 -21.10
CA ILE A 346 10.32 -5.46 -20.69
C ILE A 346 9.82 -4.03 -20.80
N TYR A 347 10.03 -3.25 -19.74
CA TYR A 347 9.66 -1.84 -19.66
C TYR A 347 10.90 -0.96 -19.62
N SER A 348 10.78 0.24 -20.20
CA SER A 348 11.80 1.29 -20.14
C SER A 348 11.95 1.90 -18.73
N SER A 349 10.86 1.90 -17.94
CA SER A 349 10.80 2.52 -16.62
C SER A 349 9.68 1.96 -15.76
N ILE A 350 9.76 2.20 -14.45
CA ILE A 350 8.70 1.84 -13.48
C ILE A 350 7.43 2.63 -13.77
N SER A 351 7.57 3.88 -14.22
CA SER A 351 6.43 4.73 -14.60
C SER A 351 5.66 4.14 -15.79
N ALA A 352 6.37 3.72 -16.84
CA ALA A 352 5.77 3.04 -17.98
C ALA A 352 5.05 1.76 -17.54
N SER A 353 5.73 0.92 -16.74
CA SER A 353 5.13 -0.32 -16.27
C SER A 353 3.91 -0.12 -15.37
N SER A 354 3.96 0.88 -14.50
CA SER A 354 2.83 1.25 -13.62
C SER A 354 1.65 1.77 -14.43
N THR A 355 1.89 2.56 -15.48
CA THR A 355 0.87 3.06 -16.41
C THR A 355 0.13 1.89 -17.05
N TRP A 356 0.87 0.95 -17.65
CA TRP A 356 0.28 -0.25 -18.26
C TRP A 356 -0.46 -1.14 -17.24
N SER A 357 0.10 -1.32 -16.05
CA SER A 357 -0.50 -2.16 -15.01
C SER A 357 -1.80 -1.56 -14.47
N ASN A 358 -1.85 -0.24 -14.29
CA ASN A 358 -3.05 0.47 -13.87
C ASN A 358 -4.13 0.46 -14.96
N TYR A 359 -3.73 0.69 -16.22
CA TYR A 359 -4.61 0.56 -17.39
C TYR A 359 -5.27 -0.82 -17.44
N ARG A 360 -4.49 -1.91 -17.35
CA ARG A 360 -5.00 -3.28 -17.36
C ARG A 360 -5.93 -3.56 -16.19
N SER A 361 -5.58 -3.09 -14.99
CA SER A 361 -6.38 -3.28 -13.78
C SER A 361 -7.75 -2.59 -13.89
N ALA A 362 -7.78 -1.37 -14.41
CA ALA A 362 -9.01 -0.62 -14.62
C ALA A 362 -9.91 -1.30 -15.66
N ARG A 363 -9.34 -1.80 -16.76
CA ARG A 363 -10.09 -2.54 -17.78
C ARG A 363 -10.61 -3.88 -17.28
N ILE A 364 -9.82 -4.65 -16.51
CA ILE A 364 -10.29 -5.88 -15.86
C ILE A 364 -11.53 -5.59 -15.01
N PHE A 365 -11.47 -4.53 -14.19
CA PHE A 365 -12.60 -4.12 -13.36
C PHE A 365 -13.83 -3.75 -14.21
N LEU A 366 -13.68 -2.90 -15.23
CA LEU A 366 -14.79 -2.48 -16.10
C LEU A 366 -15.44 -3.66 -16.82
N ARG A 367 -14.65 -4.62 -17.33
CA ARG A 367 -15.18 -5.82 -17.99
C ARG A 367 -15.94 -6.73 -17.03
N GLU A 368 -15.53 -6.80 -15.77
CA GLU A 368 -16.29 -7.52 -14.74
C GLU A 368 -17.61 -6.81 -14.40
N VAL A 369 -17.60 -5.48 -14.28
CA VAL A 369 -18.84 -4.67 -14.08
C VAL A 369 -19.82 -4.87 -15.23
N ILE A 370 -19.35 -4.86 -16.48
CA ILE A 370 -20.20 -5.08 -17.67
C ILE A 370 -20.87 -6.46 -17.60
N ILE A 371 -20.11 -7.53 -17.32
CA ILE A 371 -20.68 -8.88 -17.21
C ILE A 371 -21.71 -8.97 -16.09
N ASN A 372 -21.42 -8.40 -14.91
CA ASN A 372 -22.35 -8.43 -13.78
C ASN A 372 -23.64 -7.67 -14.09
N ALA A 373 -23.56 -6.51 -14.76
CA ALA A 373 -24.73 -5.77 -15.19
C ALA A 373 -25.56 -6.53 -16.24
N LEU A 374 -24.92 -7.18 -17.21
CA LEU A 374 -25.60 -7.99 -18.24
C LEU A 374 -26.33 -9.19 -17.63
N GLN A 375 -25.74 -9.83 -16.62
CA GLN A 375 -26.35 -10.96 -15.90
C GLN A 375 -27.51 -10.53 -14.99
N GLY A 376 -27.51 -9.29 -14.51
CA GLY A 376 -28.59 -8.71 -13.71
C GLY A 376 -29.74 -8.08 -14.51
N ALA A 377 -29.65 -8.04 -15.84
CA ALA A 377 -30.70 -7.48 -16.69
C ALA A 377 -31.81 -8.53 -16.94
N GLU A 378 -33.03 -8.28 -16.45
CA GLU A 378 -34.20 -9.12 -16.68
C GLU A 378 -34.90 -8.77 -18.02
N GLY A 379 -35.22 -9.77 -18.87
CA GLY A 379 -36.06 -9.61 -20.07
C GLY A 379 -35.62 -10.43 -21.32
N GLU A 380 -36.56 -10.68 -22.25
CA GLU A 380 -36.34 -11.53 -23.45
C GLU A 380 -35.53 -10.84 -24.59
N ASP A 381 -35.59 -9.49 -24.72
CA ASP A 381 -34.79 -8.72 -25.70
C ASP A 381 -33.28 -8.64 -25.33
N ALA A 382 -32.91 -9.11 -24.14
CA ALA A 382 -31.55 -9.10 -23.61
C ALA A 382 -30.69 -10.26 -24.15
N ALA A 383 -31.28 -11.38 -24.55
CA ALA A 383 -30.55 -12.64 -24.68
C ALA A 383 -29.50 -12.68 -25.82
N GLN A 384 -29.77 -12.06 -26.98
CA GLN A 384 -28.93 -12.25 -28.17
C GLN A 384 -27.77 -11.25 -28.30
N HIS A 385 -27.97 -9.99 -27.89
CA HIS A 385 -26.90 -8.97 -27.90
C HIS A 385 -25.98 -9.07 -26.67
N ASN A 386 -26.49 -9.60 -25.55
CA ASN A 386 -25.70 -9.75 -24.32
C ASN A 386 -24.65 -10.87 -24.42
N ASP A 387 -24.95 -11.97 -25.10
CA ASP A 387 -24.03 -13.11 -25.22
C ASP A 387 -22.73 -12.76 -25.97
N ALA A 388 -22.84 -11.96 -27.03
CA ALA A 388 -21.68 -11.47 -27.77
C ALA A 388 -20.79 -10.58 -26.89
N LEU A 389 -21.38 -9.64 -26.16
CA LEU A 389 -20.65 -8.71 -25.29
C LEU A 389 -20.05 -9.41 -24.05
N ILE A 390 -20.74 -10.42 -23.50
CA ILE A 390 -20.18 -11.29 -22.45
C ILE A 390 -18.95 -12.04 -22.98
N THR A 391 -19.06 -12.63 -24.18
CA THR A 391 -17.97 -13.39 -24.81
C THR A 391 -16.76 -12.48 -25.07
N GLU A 392 -16.99 -11.30 -25.64
CA GLU A 392 -15.96 -10.29 -25.86
C GLU A 392 -15.31 -9.87 -24.54
N SER A 393 -16.11 -9.54 -23.53
CA SER A 393 -15.60 -9.08 -22.23
C SER A 393 -14.78 -10.15 -21.51
N ARG A 394 -15.16 -11.43 -21.64
CA ARG A 394 -14.37 -12.57 -21.15
C ARG A 394 -13.06 -12.75 -21.92
N SER A 395 -13.08 -12.58 -23.23
CA SER A 395 -11.88 -12.66 -24.07
C SER A 395 -10.87 -11.58 -23.68
N ILE A 396 -11.32 -10.32 -23.63
CA ILE A 396 -10.50 -9.18 -23.23
C ILE A 396 -9.99 -9.35 -21.80
N GLY A 397 -10.86 -9.73 -20.86
CA GLY A 397 -10.48 -9.95 -19.46
C GLY A 397 -9.37 -11.01 -19.30
N LYS A 398 -9.46 -12.14 -20.03
CA LYS A 398 -8.43 -13.18 -20.02
C LYS A 398 -7.09 -12.66 -20.55
N GLN A 399 -7.10 -11.95 -21.68
CA GLN A 399 -5.89 -11.35 -22.24
C GLN A 399 -5.25 -10.36 -21.25
N LEU A 400 -6.04 -9.51 -20.60
CA LEU A 400 -5.51 -8.54 -19.63
C LEU A 400 -4.86 -9.23 -18.42
N VAL A 401 -5.42 -10.35 -17.94
CA VAL A 401 -4.81 -11.16 -16.87
C VAL A 401 -3.46 -11.72 -17.31
N GLU A 402 -3.38 -12.25 -18.54
CA GLU A 402 -2.12 -12.75 -19.11
C GLU A 402 -1.07 -11.64 -19.20
N GLU A 403 -1.45 -10.45 -19.64
CA GLU A 403 -0.55 -9.31 -19.74
C GLU A 403 -0.07 -8.77 -18.37
N VAL A 404 -0.93 -8.81 -17.35
CA VAL A 404 -0.52 -8.51 -15.96
C VAL A 404 0.53 -9.53 -15.51
N CYS A 405 0.31 -10.83 -15.77
CA CYS A 405 1.27 -11.87 -15.40
C CYS A 405 2.59 -11.76 -16.16
N ALA A 406 2.55 -11.40 -17.46
CA ALA A 406 3.73 -11.17 -18.28
C ALA A 406 4.59 -10.00 -17.76
N SER A 407 4.02 -9.09 -16.97
CA SER A 407 4.73 -7.95 -16.40
C SER A 407 5.59 -8.30 -15.18
N VAL A 408 5.36 -9.46 -14.55
CA VAL A 408 5.94 -9.81 -13.24
C VAL A 408 7.46 -9.95 -13.30
N LEU A 409 7.99 -10.66 -14.30
CA LEU A 409 9.42 -11.00 -14.34
C LEU A 409 10.30 -9.75 -14.27
N TRP A 410 9.95 -8.72 -15.04
CA TRP A 410 10.68 -7.44 -15.06
C TRP A 410 10.73 -6.74 -13.70
N HIS A 411 9.74 -6.92 -12.83
CA HIS A 411 9.72 -6.27 -11.51
C HIS A 411 10.47 -7.08 -10.44
N ILE A 412 10.52 -8.41 -10.57
CA ILE A 412 11.15 -9.28 -9.57
C ILE A 412 12.61 -9.61 -9.89
N ASP A 413 13.01 -9.59 -11.16
CA ASP A 413 14.37 -9.87 -11.59
C ASP A 413 15.22 -8.59 -11.70
N PRO A 414 16.22 -8.39 -10.83
CA PRO A 414 17.09 -7.20 -10.89
C PRO A 414 17.97 -7.18 -12.15
N HIS A 415 18.27 -8.31 -12.79
CA HIS A 415 19.14 -8.35 -13.96
C HIS A 415 18.47 -7.74 -15.21
N LEU A 416 17.13 -7.78 -15.27
CA LEU A 416 16.37 -7.18 -16.38
C LEU A 416 16.39 -5.64 -16.38
N GLN A 417 16.92 -5.00 -15.32
CA GLN A 417 17.15 -3.56 -15.29
C GLN A 417 18.40 -3.15 -16.09
N LEU A 418 19.36 -4.06 -16.27
CA LEU A 418 20.63 -3.80 -16.97
C LEU A 418 20.54 -4.04 -18.48
N ILE A 419 19.46 -4.64 -18.97
CA ILE A 419 19.22 -4.80 -20.40
C ILE A 419 18.71 -3.45 -20.92
N GLN A 420 19.65 -2.56 -21.26
CA GLN A 420 19.34 -1.44 -22.13
C GLN A 420 18.80 -2.03 -23.45
N LEU A 421 17.62 -1.55 -23.88
CA LEU A 421 17.12 -1.83 -25.23
C LEU A 421 18.25 -1.49 -26.23
N PRO A 422 18.58 -2.38 -27.19
CA PRO A 422 19.62 -2.08 -28.16
C PRO A 422 19.25 -0.80 -28.91
N SER A 423 19.99 0.28 -28.66
CA SER A 423 19.93 1.45 -29.51
C SER A 423 20.53 1.08 -30.87
N ASP A 424 19.75 1.31 -31.92
CA ASP A 424 20.04 1.04 -33.33
C ASP A 424 21.54 0.98 -33.65
N SER A 425 22.02 -0.23 -33.94
CA SER A 425 23.26 -0.44 -34.70
C SER A 425 23.22 -1.82 -35.34
N THR A 426 22.87 -1.79 -36.64
CA THR A 426 23.21 -2.75 -37.70
C THR A 426 22.97 -4.23 -37.42
N ALA A 427 21.97 -4.77 -38.12
CA ALA A 427 21.84 -6.18 -38.41
C ALA A 427 23.20 -6.83 -38.72
N SER A 428 23.61 -7.74 -37.84
CA SER A 428 24.45 -8.86 -38.23
C SER A 428 23.97 -10.07 -37.48
N ASP A 429 23.61 -11.08 -38.27
CA ASP A 429 23.18 -12.39 -37.83
C ASP A 429 24.16 -12.95 -36.81
N THR A 430 23.66 -13.24 -35.61
CA THR A 430 24.21 -14.32 -34.80
C THR A 430 23.09 -14.98 -34.04
N SER A 431 22.72 -16.17 -34.53
CA SER A 431 21.94 -17.19 -33.85
C SER A 431 22.71 -17.75 -32.64
N ALA A 432 22.97 -16.90 -31.65
CA ALA A 432 23.43 -17.32 -30.34
C ALA A 432 22.22 -17.28 -29.40
N GLY A 433 21.70 -18.46 -29.04
CA GLY A 433 20.67 -18.58 -28.02
C GLY A 433 21.09 -17.85 -26.76
N GLN A 434 20.43 -16.74 -26.46
CA GLN A 434 20.55 -16.07 -25.17
C GLN A 434 19.94 -17.01 -24.13
N SER A 435 20.77 -17.87 -23.57
CA SER A 435 20.46 -18.58 -22.34
C SER A 435 20.07 -17.53 -21.30
N LEU A 436 18.90 -17.70 -20.68
CA LEU A 436 18.59 -16.94 -19.46
C LEU A 436 19.81 -17.09 -18.53
N PRO A 437 20.36 -15.99 -17.99
CA PRO A 437 21.29 -16.11 -16.87
C PRO A 437 20.62 -17.00 -15.84
N GLN A 438 21.32 -18.03 -15.37
CA GLN A 438 20.82 -18.93 -14.33
C GLN A 438 20.37 -18.06 -13.16
N THR A 439 19.07 -17.83 -13.06
CA THR A 439 18.47 -17.06 -11.98
C THR A 439 18.72 -17.88 -10.74
N SER A 440 19.64 -17.39 -9.89
CA SER A 440 19.73 -17.94 -8.55
C SER A 440 18.32 -17.83 -7.96
N ALA A 441 17.77 -18.93 -7.44
CA ALA A 441 16.44 -18.96 -6.85
C ALA A 441 16.28 -18.01 -5.63
N ASN A 442 17.32 -17.23 -5.31
CA ASN A 442 17.47 -16.41 -4.12
C ASN A 442 17.59 -14.90 -4.41
N THR A 443 17.49 -14.44 -5.67
CA THR A 443 17.59 -13.00 -5.94
C THR A 443 16.26 -12.31 -5.60
N THR A 444 16.18 -11.78 -4.38
CA THR A 444 14.96 -11.25 -3.77
C THR A 444 14.70 -9.80 -4.16
N GLY A 445 13.83 -9.61 -5.16
CA GLY A 445 12.89 -8.49 -5.35
C GLY A 445 13.42 -7.06 -5.33
N THR A 446 13.18 -6.32 -6.39
CA THR A 446 13.43 -4.87 -6.42
C THR A 446 12.21 -4.08 -5.93
N GLY A 447 12.40 -2.86 -5.44
CA GLY A 447 11.33 -1.92 -5.01
C GLY A 447 10.20 -1.76 -6.01
N ARG A 448 10.48 -2.05 -7.29
CA ARG A 448 9.51 -2.11 -8.39
C ARG A 448 8.34 -3.02 -8.08
N ALA A 449 8.57 -4.17 -7.44
CA ALA A 449 7.51 -5.16 -7.19
C ALA A 449 6.33 -4.60 -6.36
N ILE A 450 6.54 -3.51 -5.61
CA ILE A 450 5.46 -2.84 -4.86
C ILE A 450 4.34 -2.34 -5.78
N THR A 451 4.66 -1.92 -7.01
CA THR A 451 3.68 -1.38 -7.97
C THR A 451 2.80 -2.47 -8.58
N LEU A 452 3.23 -3.73 -8.54
CA LEU A 452 2.48 -4.86 -9.10
C LEU A 452 1.56 -5.57 -8.11
N MET A 453 1.70 -5.35 -6.80
CA MET A 453 0.93 -6.10 -5.81
C MET A 453 -0.58 -6.00 -6.04
N TRP A 454 -1.06 -4.78 -6.30
CA TRP A 454 -2.48 -4.52 -6.55
C TRP A 454 -2.96 -5.02 -7.91
N PRO A 455 -2.26 -4.76 -9.03
CA PRO A 455 -2.58 -5.39 -10.32
C PRO A 455 -2.68 -6.92 -10.24
N LEU A 456 -1.76 -7.57 -9.52
CA LEU A 456 -1.77 -9.01 -9.30
C LEU A 456 -3.01 -9.45 -8.52
N LEU A 457 -3.32 -8.76 -7.42
CA LEU A 457 -4.51 -9.05 -6.63
C LEU A 457 -5.80 -8.92 -7.46
N ILE A 458 -5.93 -7.84 -8.24
CA ILE A 458 -7.07 -7.59 -9.12
C ILE A 458 -7.21 -8.69 -10.17
N ALA A 459 -6.11 -9.03 -10.85
CA ALA A 459 -6.10 -10.08 -11.86
C ALA A 459 -6.50 -11.44 -11.26
N ALA A 460 -5.89 -11.86 -10.14
CA ALA A 460 -6.16 -13.14 -9.50
C ALA A 460 -7.58 -13.25 -8.94
N ASN A 461 -8.14 -12.14 -8.44
CA ASN A 461 -9.49 -12.10 -7.89
C ASN A 461 -10.58 -11.94 -8.96
N SER A 462 -10.22 -11.53 -10.17
CA SER A 462 -11.16 -11.38 -11.27
C SER A 462 -11.82 -12.71 -11.65
N GLY A 463 -12.99 -12.62 -12.28
CA GLY A 463 -13.66 -13.76 -12.91
C GLY A 463 -12.97 -14.30 -14.17
N PHE A 464 -11.82 -13.74 -14.56
CA PHE A 464 -11.12 -14.07 -15.81
C PHE A 464 -9.88 -14.96 -15.63
N ALA A 465 -9.26 -14.92 -14.45
CA ALA A 465 -8.05 -15.72 -14.18
C ALA A 465 -8.38 -17.21 -14.07
N THR A 466 -7.54 -18.05 -14.68
CA THR A 466 -7.61 -19.51 -14.49
C THR A 466 -7.18 -19.90 -13.07
N VAL A 467 -7.49 -21.14 -12.68
CA VAL A 467 -7.05 -21.69 -11.39
C VAL A 467 -5.51 -21.71 -11.31
N GLU A 468 -4.82 -22.06 -12.40
CA GLU A 468 -3.36 -22.06 -12.44
C GLU A 468 -2.79 -20.63 -12.35
N GLN A 469 -3.38 -19.66 -13.06
CA GLN A 469 -2.97 -18.26 -12.99
C GLN A 469 -3.14 -17.71 -11.58
N ARG A 470 -4.27 -17.98 -10.92
CA ARG A 470 -4.52 -17.57 -9.53
C ARG A 470 -3.48 -18.16 -8.57
N ALA A 471 -3.19 -19.46 -8.70
CA ALA A 471 -2.17 -20.11 -7.87
C ALA A 471 -0.77 -19.52 -8.13
N TRP A 472 -0.44 -19.25 -9.38
CA TRP A 472 0.84 -18.64 -9.77
C TRP A 472 0.99 -17.21 -9.24
N ILE A 473 -0.04 -16.37 -9.41
CA ILE A 473 -0.05 -14.99 -8.86
C ILE A 473 0.09 -15.01 -7.32
N THR A 474 -0.60 -15.94 -6.65
CA THR A 474 -0.49 -16.11 -5.19
C THR A 474 0.96 -16.40 -4.78
N ASN A 475 1.64 -17.29 -5.51
CA ASN A 475 3.05 -17.59 -5.26
C ASN A 475 3.97 -16.38 -5.55
N CYS A 476 3.67 -15.57 -6.57
CA CYS A 476 4.41 -14.33 -6.85
C CYS A 476 4.28 -13.34 -5.68
N LEU A 477 3.08 -13.15 -5.14
CA LEU A 477 2.86 -12.30 -3.96
C LEU A 477 3.62 -12.82 -2.73
N ASP A 478 3.66 -14.14 -2.52
CA ASP A 478 4.48 -14.75 -1.47
C ASP A 478 5.98 -14.49 -1.66
N LYS A 479 6.50 -14.63 -2.89
CA LYS A 479 7.89 -14.33 -3.22
C LYS A 479 8.24 -12.87 -2.95
N ILE A 480 7.37 -11.95 -3.36
CA ILE A 480 7.52 -10.51 -3.08
C ILE A 480 7.54 -10.28 -1.57
N GLY A 481 6.58 -10.85 -0.83
CA GLY A 481 6.46 -10.64 0.60
C GLY A 481 7.62 -11.22 1.42
N HIS A 482 8.10 -12.43 1.08
CA HIS A 482 9.22 -13.07 1.77
C HIS A 482 10.56 -12.45 1.37
N GLY A 483 10.74 -12.17 0.08
CA GLY A 483 12.00 -11.65 -0.43
C GLY A 483 12.28 -10.21 -0.04
N MET A 484 11.25 -9.37 0.06
CA MET A 484 11.41 -7.94 0.36
C MET A 484 10.91 -7.55 1.76
N GLY A 485 10.41 -8.52 2.53
CA GLY A 485 9.78 -8.24 3.81
C GLY A 485 8.50 -7.41 3.69
N ILE A 486 7.77 -7.47 2.57
CA ILE A 486 6.53 -6.73 2.37
C ILE A 486 5.36 -7.53 2.97
N GLY A 487 4.91 -7.14 4.16
CA GLY A 487 3.79 -7.79 4.85
C GLY A 487 2.49 -7.79 4.02
N GLN A 488 2.22 -6.71 3.29
CA GLN A 488 0.99 -6.58 2.50
C GLN A 488 0.90 -7.62 1.38
N ALA A 489 2.02 -7.95 0.74
CA ALA A 489 2.04 -8.98 -0.29
C ALA A 489 1.69 -10.36 0.29
N LYS A 490 2.19 -10.68 1.49
CA LYS A 490 1.83 -11.92 2.20
C LYS A 490 0.35 -11.96 2.57
N ALA A 491 -0.18 -10.84 3.06
CA ALA A 491 -1.60 -10.72 3.39
C ALA A 491 -2.47 -10.91 2.13
N MET A 492 -2.10 -10.29 1.00
CA MET A 492 -2.79 -10.47 -0.29
C MET A 492 -2.74 -11.93 -0.78
N ALA A 493 -1.60 -12.60 -0.65
CA ALA A 493 -1.48 -14.02 -0.97
C ALA A 493 -2.42 -14.87 -0.10
N GLN A 494 -2.49 -14.59 1.21
CA GLN A 494 -3.40 -15.30 2.11
C GLN A 494 -4.87 -15.06 1.73
N LEU A 495 -5.26 -13.83 1.37
CA LEU A 495 -6.63 -13.54 0.92
C LEU A 495 -7.05 -14.38 -0.29
N LEU A 496 -6.13 -14.56 -1.25
CA LEU A 496 -6.38 -15.39 -2.43
C LEU A 496 -6.52 -16.87 -2.06
N ARG A 497 -5.73 -17.37 -1.10
CA ARG A 497 -5.82 -18.76 -0.59
C ARG A 497 -7.13 -19.01 0.14
N ASP A 498 -7.60 -18.03 0.91
CA ASP A 498 -8.86 -18.11 1.64
C ASP A 498 -10.10 -18.06 0.72
N GLY A 499 -9.91 -17.79 -0.58
CA GLY A 499 -11.01 -17.65 -1.54
C GLY A 499 -11.91 -16.44 -1.29
N ARG A 500 -11.48 -15.49 -0.46
CA ARG A 500 -12.23 -14.27 -0.17
C ARG A 500 -12.17 -13.36 -1.40
N LYS A 501 -13.33 -13.09 -2.01
CA LYS A 501 -13.41 -12.04 -3.02
C LYS A 501 -12.96 -10.71 -2.39
N THR A 502 -12.00 -10.01 -2.99
CA THR A 502 -11.57 -8.69 -2.47
C THR A 502 -12.67 -7.64 -2.54
N THR A 503 -13.66 -7.84 -3.42
CA THR A 503 -14.89 -7.03 -3.46
C THR A 503 -15.83 -7.30 -2.28
N ALA A 504 -15.73 -8.43 -1.57
CA ALA A 504 -16.54 -8.69 -0.37
C ALA A 504 -16.23 -7.71 0.78
N TRP A 505 -15.10 -7.02 0.72
CA TRP A 505 -14.70 -5.95 1.63
C TRP A 505 -15.28 -4.58 1.21
N LEU A 506 -15.78 -4.46 -0.03
CA LEU A 506 -16.54 -3.30 -0.52
C LEU A 506 -17.99 -3.33 -0.03
N THR A 507 -18.49 -4.52 0.33
CA THR A 507 -19.87 -4.76 0.73
C THR A 507 -20.04 -5.05 2.23
N THR A 508 -19.02 -4.85 3.07
CA THR A 508 -19.22 -4.97 4.52
C THR A 508 -19.97 -3.74 5.04
N ASP A 509 -21.30 -3.79 4.95
CA ASP A 509 -22.10 -3.45 6.11
C ASP A 509 -21.68 -4.42 7.21
N ASP A 510 -20.91 -3.93 8.18
CA ASP A 510 -20.91 -4.51 9.53
C ASP A 510 -22.32 -4.29 10.10
N GLN A 511 -23.31 -5.08 9.66
CA GLN A 511 -24.46 -5.36 10.50
C GLN A 511 -23.91 -6.19 11.66
N PRO A 512 -23.92 -5.70 12.91
CA PRO A 512 -23.58 -6.53 14.04
C PRO A 512 -24.53 -7.73 14.02
N GLU A 513 -23.99 -8.93 14.13
CA GLU A 513 -24.77 -10.16 14.31
C GLU A 513 -25.87 -9.89 15.34
N GLU A 514 -27.12 -9.82 14.88
CA GLU A 514 -28.29 -9.92 15.76
C GLU A 514 -28.28 -11.33 16.33
N GLY A 515 -27.57 -11.48 17.44
CA GLY A 515 -27.63 -12.66 18.27
C GLY A 515 -29.06 -12.85 18.76
N CYS A 516 -29.58 -14.05 18.48
CA CYS A 516 -30.78 -14.62 19.08
C CYS A 516 -30.99 -14.17 20.54
N LEU A 517 -32.16 -13.61 20.80
CA LEU A 517 -32.84 -13.75 22.10
C LEU A 517 -33.68 -15.02 22.09
#